data_AF-A0A832U039-F1
#
_entry.id   AF-A0A832U039-F1
#
_cell.length_a   1.000
_cell.length_b   1.000
_cell.length_c   1.000
_cell.angle_alpha   90.00
_cell.angle_beta   90.00
_cell.angle_gamma   90.00
#
_symmetry.space_group_name_H-M   'P 1'
#
loop_
_entity.id
_entity.type
_entity.pdbx_description
1 polymer ?
#
loop_
_entity_poly.entity_id
_entity_poly.type
_entity_poly.pdbx_seq_one_letter_code
_entity_poly.pdbx_strand_id
1 'polypeptide(L)'
;MVMDQEKKIRRIDSAKDKSRAREKDSERLKVEENVFDVPTLKILYTLSNKGVIKAMGGAISTGKEANVFYAEGPDKELAIKIYRIASSTFKAMDA
;
A
#
# COMPACT_ATOMS: atom_id res chain seq x y z
N MET A 1 -2.31 -31.47 33.05
CA MET A 1 -3.45 -30.70 32.48
C MET A 1 -3.09 -29.23 32.13
N VAL A 2 -1.92 -28.71 32.51
CA VAL A 2 -1.51 -27.31 32.22
C VAL A 2 -0.97 -27.10 30.79
N MET A 3 -0.32 -28.12 30.21
CA MET A 3 0.28 -28.05 28.86
C MET A 3 -0.73 -27.86 27.71
N ASP A 4 -2.00 -28.23 27.90
CA ASP A 4 -3.04 -28.09 26.86
C ASP A 4 -3.47 -26.63 26.69
N GLN A 5 -3.51 -25.87 27.79
CA GLN A 5 -3.91 -24.47 27.80
C GLN A 5 -2.86 -23.58 27.12
N GLU A 6 -1.56 -23.81 27.37
CA GLU A 6 -0.48 -23.06 26.72
C GLU A 6 -0.46 -23.26 25.20
N LYS A 7 -0.71 -24.50 24.75
CA LYS A 7 -0.77 -24.82 23.31
C LYS A 7 -1.99 -24.19 22.64
N LYS A 8 -3.09 -24.05 23.36
CA LYS A 8 -4.31 -23.38 22.90
C LYS A 8 -4.12 -21.86 22.81
N ILE A 9 -3.47 -21.25 23.81
CA ILE A 9 -3.14 -19.82 23.83
C ILE A 9 -2.21 -19.47 22.66
N ARG A 10 -1.11 -20.22 22.45
CA ARG A 10 -0.18 -19.97 21.33
C ARG A 10 -0.83 -20.07 19.96
N ARG A 11 -1.80 -20.98 19.78
CA ARG A 11 -2.56 -21.10 18.52
C ARG A 11 -3.47 -19.89 18.29
N ILE A 12 -4.10 -19.39 19.33
CA ILE A 12 -4.96 -18.19 19.26
C ILE A 12 -4.12 -16.96 18.93
N ASP A 13 -2.96 -16.78 19.56
CA ASP A 13 -2.06 -15.66 19.26
C ASP A 13 -1.52 -15.73 17.83
N SER A 14 -1.08 -16.91 17.39
CA SER A 14 -0.62 -17.11 16.00
C SER A 14 -1.72 -16.86 14.97
N ALA A 15 -2.96 -17.21 15.29
CA ALA A 15 -4.12 -16.96 14.41
C ALA A 15 -4.45 -15.46 14.36
N LYS A 16 -4.38 -14.76 15.50
CA LYS A 16 -4.56 -13.30 15.58
C LYS A 16 -3.49 -12.55 14.81
N ASP A 17 -2.22 -12.95 14.92
CA ASP A 17 -1.13 -12.32 14.18
C ASP A 17 -1.27 -12.51 12.67
N LYS A 18 -1.67 -13.70 12.21
CA LYS A 18 -1.98 -13.94 10.80
C LYS A 18 -3.18 -13.12 10.32
N SER A 19 -4.20 -12.96 11.15
CA SER A 19 -5.36 -12.11 10.84
C SER A 19 -4.95 -10.64 10.70
N ARG A 20 -4.18 -10.12 11.66
CA ARG A 20 -3.64 -8.75 11.63
C ARG A 20 -2.73 -8.51 10.43
N ALA A 21 -1.90 -9.49 10.06
CA ALA A 21 -1.06 -9.40 8.88
C ALA A 21 -1.89 -9.31 7.59
N ARG A 22 -2.93 -10.16 7.45
CA ARG A 22 -3.84 -10.12 6.30
C ARG A 22 -4.66 -8.83 6.23
N GLU A 23 -5.10 -8.32 7.37
CA GLU A 23 -5.86 -7.08 7.47
C GLU A 23 -4.98 -5.89 7.05
N LYS A 24 -3.75 -5.82 7.55
CA LYS A 24 -2.76 -4.81 7.15
C LYS A 24 -2.40 -4.88 5.66
N ASP A 25 -2.34 -6.08 5.08
CA ASP A 25 -2.09 -6.28 3.65
C ASP A 25 -3.28 -5.84 2.80
N SER A 26 -4.51 -6.13 3.24
CA SER A 26 -5.74 -5.65 2.61
C SER A 26 -5.89 -4.13 2.71
N GLU A 27 -5.52 -3.52 3.85
CA GLU A 27 -5.49 -2.06 4.01
C GLU A 27 -4.43 -1.42 3.10
N ARG A 28 -3.25 -2.04 2.95
CA ARG A 28 -2.22 -1.60 1.99
C ARG A 28 -2.77 -1.62 0.57
N LEU A 29 -3.42 -2.71 0.17
CA LEU A 29 -4.03 -2.84 -1.16
C LEU A 29 -5.06 -1.72 -1.42
N LYS A 30 -5.94 -1.45 -0.44
CA LYS A 30 -6.93 -0.35 -0.53
C LYS A 30 -6.29 1.04 -0.57
N VAL A 31 -5.17 1.25 0.11
CA VAL A 31 -4.44 2.53 0.10
C VAL A 31 -3.72 2.77 -1.22
N GLU A 32 -3.19 1.70 -1.85
CA GLU A 32 -2.64 1.76 -3.20
C GLU A 32 -3.72 2.15 -4.23
N GLU A 33 -4.93 1.61 -4.12
CA GLU A 33 -6.05 1.96 -5.02
C GLU A 33 -6.51 3.43 -4.94
N ASN A 34 -6.13 4.20 -3.91
CA ASN A 34 -6.59 5.59 -3.75
C ASN A 34 -5.82 6.64 -4.57
N VAL A 35 -4.66 6.29 -5.15
CA VAL A 35 -3.83 7.24 -5.94
C VAL A 35 -3.76 6.90 -7.43
N PHE A 36 -4.26 5.74 -7.84
CA PHE A 36 -4.22 5.28 -9.23
C PHE A 36 -5.56 5.48 -9.95
N ASP A 37 -5.99 6.74 -10.08
CA ASP A 37 -7.13 7.05 -10.94
C ASP A 37 -6.76 6.91 -12.43
N VAL A 38 -7.78 6.85 -13.31
CA VAL A 38 -7.58 6.68 -14.75
C VAL A 38 -6.63 7.74 -15.35
N PRO A 39 -6.74 9.04 -15.01
CA PRO A 39 -5.77 10.04 -15.45
C PRO A 39 -4.34 9.74 -15.02
N THR A 40 -4.12 9.37 -13.75
CA THR A 40 -2.79 9.03 -13.23
C THR A 40 -2.20 7.82 -13.93
N LEU A 41 -3.00 6.77 -14.15
CA LEU A 41 -2.57 5.57 -14.88
C LEU A 41 -2.15 5.90 -16.32
N LYS A 42 -2.86 6.80 -17.02
CA LYS A 42 -2.46 7.26 -18.36
C LYS A 42 -1.12 8.01 -18.34
N ILE A 43 -0.86 8.81 -17.31
CA ILE A 43 0.42 9.51 -17.14
C ILE A 43 1.54 8.49 -16.90
N LEU A 44 1.35 7.53 -15.99
CA LEU A 44 2.34 6.48 -15.72
C LEU A 44 2.63 5.64 -16.97
N TYR A 45 1.60 5.27 -17.72
CA TYR A 45 1.74 4.57 -18.99
C TYR A 45 2.53 5.40 -20.01
N THR A 46 2.24 6.69 -20.12
CA THR A 46 2.98 7.60 -21.01
C THR A 46 4.45 7.72 -20.60
N LEU A 47 4.75 7.80 -19.30
CA LEU A 47 6.12 7.84 -18.78
C LEU A 47 6.86 6.53 -19.06
N SER A 48 6.17 5.40 -18.98
CA SER A 48 6.73 4.09 -19.33
C SER A 48 7.02 3.98 -20.83
N ASN A 49 6.08 4.38 -21.70
CA ASN A 49 6.29 4.39 -23.15
C ASN A 49 7.42 5.32 -23.60
N LYS A 50 7.67 6.40 -22.86
CA LYS A 50 8.81 7.31 -23.11
C LYS A 50 10.14 6.76 -22.58
N GLY A 51 10.14 5.59 -21.96
CA GLY A 51 11.32 4.96 -21.37
C GLY A 51 11.77 5.60 -20.05
N VAL A 52 10.96 6.47 -19.43
CA VAL A 52 11.33 7.10 -18.15
C VAL A 52 11.18 6.09 -17.00
N ILE A 53 10.15 5.25 -17.05
CA ILE A 53 9.87 4.20 -16.06
C ILE A 53 9.92 2.84 -16.76
N LYS A 54 10.89 2.00 -16.40
CA LYS A 54 10.99 0.61 -16.87
C LYS A 54 10.03 -0.31 -16.12
N ALA A 55 9.95 -0.16 -14.80
CA ALA A 55 9.06 -0.96 -13.95
C ALA A 55 8.61 -0.17 -12.72
N MET A 56 7.36 -0.36 -12.31
CA MET A 56 6.85 0.11 -11.01
C MET A 56 7.04 -1.00 -9.97
N GLY A 57 7.47 -0.64 -8.76
CA GLY A 57 7.50 -1.54 -7.62
C GLY A 57 6.52 -1.12 -6.51
N GLY A 58 6.75 -1.65 -5.32
CA GLY A 58 5.85 -1.45 -4.18
C GLY A 58 5.87 -0.03 -3.61
N ALA A 59 4.84 0.28 -2.81
CA ALA A 59 4.79 1.51 -2.03
C ALA A 59 5.93 1.56 -1.00
N ILE A 60 6.70 2.65 -1.02
CA ILE A 60 7.73 3.00 -0.03
C ILE A 60 7.08 3.73 1.14
N SER A 61 6.17 4.66 0.84
CA SER A 61 5.52 5.50 1.86
C SER A 61 4.09 5.80 1.45
N THR A 62 3.16 5.70 2.40
CA THR A 62 1.74 6.02 2.21
C THR A 62 1.35 7.16 3.12
N GLY A 63 0.81 8.23 2.55
CA GLY A 63 0.46 9.44 3.27
C GLY A 63 -0.96 9.91 2.96
N LYS A 64 -1.43 10.85 3.78
CA LYS A 64 -2.75 11.47 3.63
C LYS A 64 -2.89 12.22 2.30
N GLU A 65 -1.81 12.79 1.80
CA GLU A 65 -1.81 13.68 0.63
C GLU A 65 -1.14 13.04 -0.58
N ALA A 66 -0.18 12.13 -0.35
CA ALA A 66 0.57 11.48 -1.41
C ALA A 66 1.10 10.12 -0.95
N ASN A 67 1.31 9.23 -1.93
CA ASN A 67 2.06 8.00 -1.76
C ASN A 67 3.34 8.07 -2.58
N VAL A 68 4.40 7.41 -2.11
CA VAL A 68 5.69 7.28 -2.80
C VAL A 68 5.90 5.82 -3.15
N PHE A 69 6.21 5.54 -4.41
CA PHE A 69 6.47 4.19 -4.94
C PHE A 69 7.91 4.07 -5.41
N TYR A 70 8.47 2.88 -5.25
CA TYR A 70 9.70 2.52 -5.93
C TYR A 70 9.44 2.33 -7.42
N ALA A 71 10.39 2.70 -8.27
CA ALA A 71 10.39 2.37 -9.68
C ALA A 71 11.81 2.21 -10.21
N GLU A 72 11.96 1.43 -11.27
CA GLU A 72 13.20 1.28 -12.02
C GLU A 72 13.19 2.25 -13.19
N GLY A 73 14.19 3.12 -13.28
CA GLY A 73 14.46 3.94 -14.47
C GLY A 73 15.51 3.28 -15.37
N PRO A 74 15.87 3.92 -16.50
CA PRO A 74 16.88 3.39 -17.42
C PRO A 74 18.22 3.07 -16.78
N ASP A 75 18.74 4.01 -15.99
CA ASP A 75 20.10 3.99 -15.45
C ASP A 75 20.16 4.06 -13.92
N LYS A 76 19.01 4.29 -13.27
CA LYS A 76 18.90 4.47 -11.82
C LYS A 76 17.51 4.15 -11.32
N GLU A 77 17.44 3.88 -10.02
CA GLU A 77 16.19 3.78 -9.27
C GLU A 77 15.51 5.15 -9.16
N LEU A 78 14.17 5.13 -9.10
CA LEU A 78 13.32 6.31 -9.05
C LEU A 78 12.34 6.20 -7.86
N ALA A 79 12.05 7.33 -7.26
CA ALA A 79 10.94 7.48 -6.33
C ALA A 79 9.79 8.22 -7.03
N ILE A 80 8.65 7.56 -7.22
CA ILE A 80 7.47 8.12 -7.86
C ILE A 80 6.49 8.58 -6.79
N LYS A 81 6.40 9.89 -6.58
CA LYS A 81 5.45 10.49 -5.63
C LYS A 81 4.16 10.88 -6.36
N ILE A 82 3.06 10.24 -5.98
CA ILE A 82 1.73 10.46 -6.55
C ILE A 82 0.86 11.17 -5.51
N TYR A 83 0.42 12.38 -5.82
CA TYR A 83 -0.52 13.14 -4.99
C TYR A 83 -1.96 12.70 -5.26
N ARG A 84 -2.77 12.64 -4.20
CA ARG A 84 -4.20 12.32 -4.31
C ARG A 84 -4.94 13.51 -4.92
N ILE A 85 -5.74 13.27 -5.96
CA ILE A 85 -6.59 14.31 -6.58
C ILE A 85 -7.88 14.53 -5.77
N ALA A 86 -8.43 13.47 -5.18
CA ALA A 86 -9.55 13.59 -4.24
C ALA A 86 -9.01 13.97 -2.86
N SER A 87 -9.32 15.19 -2.38
CA SER A 87 -9.10 15.52 -0.97
C SER A 87 -9.92 14.54 -0.14
N SER A 88 -9.31 13.88 0.85
CA SER A 88 -10.08 13.10 1.82
C SER A 88 -11.20 13.98 2.38
N THR A 89 -12.46 13.69 2.03
CA THR A 89 -13.59 14.10 2.85
C THR A 89 -13.30 13.51 4.22
N PHE A 90 -12.91 14.37 5.15
CA PHE A 90 -12.67 14.05 6.54
C PHE A 90 -14.00 13.46 7.07
N LYS A 91 -14.11 12.13 7.16
CA LYS A 91 -15.15 11.53 7.99
C LYS A 91 -14.66 11.73 9.42
N ALA A 92 -15.18 12.77 10.07
CA ALA A 92 -15.16 12.81 11.52
C ALA A 92 -15.72 11.46 12.00
N MET A 93 -14.96 10.77 12.84
CA MET A 93 -15.50 9.61 13.55
C MET A 93 -16.66 10.14 14.39
N ASP A 94 -17.88 9.74 14.06
CA ASP A 94 -19.05 10.05 14.88
C ASP A 94 -18.78 9.52 16.30
N ALA A 95 -18.90 10.43 17.27
CA ALA A 95 -18.70 10.19 18.70
C ALA A 95 -19.88 9.42 19.31
#